data_AF-A0A5C7UX25-F1
#
_entry.id   AF-A0A5C7UX25-F1
#
_cell.length_a   1.000
_cell.length_b   1.000
_cell.length_c   1.000
_cell.angle_alpha   90.00
_cell.angle_beta   90.00
_cell.angle_gamma   90.00
#
_symmetry.space_group_name_H-M   'P 1'
#
loop_
_entity.id
_entity.type
_entity.pdbx_description
1 polymer ?
#
loop_
_entity_poly.entity_id
_entity_poly.type
_entity_poly.pdbx_seq_one_letter_code
_entity_poly.pdbx_strand_id
1 'polypeptide(L)'
;SKSKKGVVNTDNPIDLVSMALQLGATFVARSFSGDKAQLVPLIKAAIGHGGAAFIDVISPCVTFNNHAGSTRSYDWVREHNEAVSRIDFITGRDEITATIAPGEVVDVEQHDGTILRLRKLHTDYDPTDRVAAMAYMQAHAAQGELVTGLLYLEGEAGDLHAAQHTSARPLNSLDTADLCPGAAALERLNAGWR
;
A
#
# COMPACT_ATOMS: atom_id res chain seq x y z
N SER A 1 -10.95 10.23 -12.28
CA SER A 1 -11.67 8.96 -12.60
C SER A 1 -13.17 9.23 -12.74
N LYS A 2 -13.91 8.47 -13.56
CA LYS A 2 -15.38 8.62 -13.70
C LYS A 2 -16.09 7.72 -12.70
N SER A 3 -16.97 8.28 -11.86
CA SER A 3 -17.75 7.46 -10.91
C SER A 3 -18.84 6.65 -11.63
N LYS A 4 -19.23 5.52 -11.02
CA LYS A 4 -20.31 4.61 -11.48
C LYS A 4 -21.69 5.29 -11.62
N LYS A 5 -21.88 6.52 -11.09
CA LYS A 5 -23.15 7.28 -11.11
C LYS A 5 -23.05 8.77 -11.49
N GLY A 6 -21.93 9.22 -12.05
CA GLY A 6 -21.84 10.58 -12.59
C GLY A 6 -20.89 11.50 -11.83
N VAL A 7 -20.58 12.57 -12.56
CA VAL A 7 -19.51 13.55 -12.35
C VAL A 7 -18.12 12.96 -12.58
N VAL A 8 -17.39 13.58 -13.52
CA VAL A 8 -15.97 13.35 -13.74
C VAL A 8 -15.25 13.92 -12.53
N ASN A 9 -14.47 13.10 -11.81
CA ASN A 9 -13.61 13.64 -10.77
C ASN A 9 -12.48 14.44 -11.46
N THR A 10 -12.49 15.75 -11.24
CA THR A 10 -11.50 16.72 -11.75
C THR A 10 -10.34 16.95 -10.78
N ASP A 11 -10.42 16.42 -9.57
CA ASP A 11 -9.40 16.58 -8.56
C ASP A 11 -8.22 15.66 -8.85
N ASN A 12 -7.02 16.16 -8.53
CA ASN A 12 -5.82 15.35 -8.62
C ASN A 12 -5.84 14.26 -7.53
N PRO A 13 -5.46 13.01 -7.87
CA PRO A 13 -5.32 11.97 -6.86
C PRO A 13 -4.20 12.32 -5.88
N ILE A 14 -4.38 11.93 -4.62
CA ILE A 14 -3.32 12.01 -3.62
C ILE A 14 -2.32 10.90 -3.91
N ASP A 15 -1.06 11.27 -4.11
CA ASP A 15 0.03 10.30 -4.21
C ASP A 15 0.47 9.86 -2.81
N LEU A 16 0.03 8.67 -2.41
CA LEU A 16 0.29 8.11 -1.07
C LEU A 16 1.77 7.91 -0.78
N VAL A 17 2.57 7.61 -1.81
CA VAL A 17 4.02 7.42 -1.65
C VAL A 17 4.69 8.76 -1.37
N SER A 18 4.34 9.80 -2.14
CA SER A 18 4.82 11.16 -1.89
C SER A 18 4.44 11.63 -0.48
N MET A 19 3.21 11.33 -0.03
CA MET A 19 2.76 11.64 1.32
C MET A 19 3.54 10.85 2.38
N ALA A 20 3.79 9.56 2.18
CA ALA A 20 4.58 8.75 3.12
C ALA A 20 6.00 9.29 3.28
N LEU A 21 6.65 9.71 2.19
CA LEU A 21 7.97 10.34 2.23
C LEU A 21 7.95 11.66 3.01
N GLN A 22 6.93 12.50 2.80
CA GLN A 22 6.76 13.76 3.53
C GLN A 22 6.46 13.56 5.02
N LEU A 23 5.73 12.51 5.37
CA LEU A 23 5.41 12.16 6.76
C LEU A 23 6.56 11.46 7.51
N GLY A 24 7.69 11.22 6.84
CA GLY A 24 8.89 10.65 7.47
C GLY A 24 8.89 9.13 7.60
N ALA A 25 8.17 8.41 6.73
CA ALA A 25 8.28 6.96 6.67
C ALA A 25 9.72 6.54 6.35
N THR A 26 10.25 5.57 7.10
CA THR A 26 11.64 5.11 7.00
C THR A 26 11.85 4.01 5.97
N PHE A 27 10.76 3.42 5.47
CA PHE A 27 10.77 2.49 4.35
C PHE A 27 9.55 2.81 3.49
N VAL A 28 9.77 3.08 2.20
CA VAL A 28 8.70 3.40 1.25
C VAL A 28 8.90 2.62 -0.03
N ALA A 29 7.86 1.91 -0.47
CA ALA A 29 7.86 1.15 -1.70
C ALA A 29 6.51 1.26 -2.43
N ARG A 30 6.53 0.97 -3.74
CA ARG A 30 5.32 0.81 -4.55
C ARG A 30 5.43 -0.44 -5.39
N SER A 31 4.34 -1.19 -5.54
CA SER A 31 4.30 -2.38 -6.38
C SER A 31 2.93 -2.56 -7.03
N PHE A 32 2.86 -3.45 -8.01
CA PHE A 32 1.61 -3.90 -8.61
C PHE A 32 1.25 -5.30 -8.11
N SER A 33 -0.03 -5.57 -7.84
CA SER A 33 -0.47 -6.89 -7.36
C SER A 33 -0.17 -8.02 -8.36
N GLY A 34 -0.08 -7.70 -9.65
CA GLY A 34 0.30 -8.63 -10.72
C GLY A 34 1.80 -8.87 -10.91
N ASP A 35 2.69 -8.06 -10.29
CA ASP A 35 4.15 -8.32 -10.25
C ASP A 35 4.52 -8.94 -8.90
N LYS A 36 4.16 -10.21 -8.72
CA LYS A 36 4.46 -10.98 -7.50
C LYS A 36 5.96 -11.09 -7.24
N ALA A 37 6.78 -11.11 -8.30
CA ALA A 37 8.23 -11.22 -8.20
C ALA A 37 8.86 -9.98 -7.53
N GLN A 38 8.27 -8.80 -7.71
CA GLN A 38 8.65 -7.58 -6.99
C GLN A 38 7.93 -7.46 -5.64
N LEU A 39 6.62 -7.76 -5.57
CA LEU A 39 5.82 -7.50 -4.37
C LEU A 39 6.24 -8.37 -3.17
N VAL A 40 6.49 -9.66 -3.38
CA VAL A 40 6.85 -10.59 -2.30
C VAL A 40 8.14 -10.17 -1.58
N PRO A 41 9.27 -9.88 -2.26
CA PRO A 41 10.47 -9.45 -1.57
C PRO A 41 10.29 -8.08 -0.88
N LEU A 42 9.50 -7.15 -1.45
CA LEU A 42 9.21 -5.87 -0.79
C LEU A 42 8.47 -6.05 0.54
N ILE A 43 7.45 -6.92 0.58
CA ILE A 43 6.72 -7.24 1.82
C ILE A 43 7.66 -7.87 2.87
N LYS A 44 8.51 -8.81 2.44
CA LYS A 44 9.50 -9.44 3.33
C LYS A 44 10.48 -8.43 3.91
N ALA A 45 11.01 -7.53 3.07
CA ALA A 45 11.92 -6.48 3.48
C ALA A 45 11.24 -5.50 4.47
N ALA A 46 10.00 -5.10 4.19
CA ALA A 46 9.24 -4.21 5.07
C ALA A 46 8.99 -4.80 6.47
N ILE A 47 8.67 -6.11 6.55
CA ILE A 47 8.51 -6.80 7.84
C ILE A 47 9.83 -6.80 8.63
N GLY A 48 10.97 -6.94 7.95
CA GLY A 48 12.29 -6.95 8.57
C GLY A 48 12.91 -5.58 8.85
N HIS A 49 12.27 -4.48 8.43
CA HIS A 49 12.86 -3.14 8.43
C HIS A 49 13.15 -2.57 9.83
N GLY A 50 12.36 -2.92 10.84
CA GLY A 50 12.57 -2.38 12.20
C GLY A 50 12.28 -0.87 12.29
N GLY A 51 11.35 -0.38 11.48
CA GLY A 51 10.89 1.01 11.46
C GLY A 51 9.52 1.14 10.78
N ALA A 52 9.03 2.37 10.61
CA ALA A 52 7.78 2.60 9.87
C ALA A 52 7.97 2.27 8.38
N ALA A 53 7.25 1.25 7.91
CA ALA A 53 7.26 0.79 6.53
C ALA A 53 5.91 1.00 5.84
N PHE A 54 5.95 1.60 4.64
CA PHE A 54 4.79 1.87 3.81
C PHE A 54 4.98 1.23 2.43
N ILE A 55 4.00 0.44 2.00
CA ILE A 55 3.97 -0.14 0.65
C ILE A 55 2.65 0.25 -0.01
N ASP A 56 2.73 1.01 -1.10
CA ASP A 56 1.59 1.26 -1.97
C ASP A 56 1.43 0.12 -2.98
N VAL A 57 0.36 -0.67 -2.86
CA VAL A 57 0.08 -1.80 -3.76
C VAL A 57 -1.06 -1.43 -4.68
N ILE A 58 -0.74 -1.20 -5.95
CA ILE A 58 -1.74 -0.95 -6.98
C ILE A 58 -2.46 -2.27 -7.27
N SER A 59 -3.76 -2.31 -6.99
CA SER A 59 -4.60 -3.50 -7.15
C SER A 59 -5.87 -3.17 -7.95
N PRO A 60 -6.06 -3.77 -9.14
CA PRO A 60 -7.27 -3.57 -9.93
C PRO A 60 -8.49 -4.15 -9.21
N CYS A 61 -9.61 -3.41 -9.21
CA CYS A 61 -10.88 -3.85 -8.63
C CYS A 61 -11.87 -4.24 -9.73
N VAL A 62 -12.23 -5.52 -9.80
CA VAL A 62 -13.14 -6.06 -10.83
C VAL A 62 -14.58 -5.55 -10.72
N THR A 63 -15.00 -5.01 -9.56
CA THR A 63 -16.42 -4.77 -9.22
C THR A 63 -16.87 -3.30 -9.35
N PHE A 64 -16.01 -2.34 -8.99
CA PHE A 64 -16.43 -0.95 -8.79
C PHE A 64 -15.71 0.09 -9.65
N ASN A 65 -14.60 -0.27 -10.29
CA ASN A 65 -13.83 0.66 -11.13
C ASN A 65 -13.54 0.01 -12.50
N ASN A 66 -14.62 -0.36 -13.21
CA ASN A 66 -14.51 -1.09 -14.46
C ASN A 66 -15.53 -0.64 -15.52
N HIS A 67 -15.28 0.45 -16.26
CA HIS A 67 -16.06 0.79 -17.48
C HIS A 67 -15.69 2.12 -18.19
N ALA A 68 -15.76 2.08 -19.53
CA ALA A 68 -15.86 3.25 -20.44
C ALA A 68 -17.31 3.63 -20.85
N GLY A 69 -18.32 2.85 -20.44
CA GLY A 69 -19.75 3.06 -20.75
C GLY A 69 -20.51 1.75 -20.56
N SER A 70 -21.22 1.59 -19.45
CA SER A 70 -21.74 0.28 -19.03
C SER A 70 -23.09 -0.05 -19.68
N THR A 71 -23.16 -1.21 -20.34
CA THR A 71 -24.26 -1.77 -21.15
C THR A 71 -25.40 -2.41 -20.34
N ARG A 72 -25.78 -1.84 -19.19
CA ARG A 72 -27.03 -2.21 -18.49
C ARG A 72 -27.96 -1.01 -18.49
N SER A 73 -28.53 -0.68 -19.66
CA SER A 73 -29.47 0.44 -19.77
C SER A 73 -30.60 0.26 -18.75
N TYR A 74 -30.93 1.37 -18.10
CA TYR A 74 -31.98 1.47 -17.09
C TYR A 74 -33.35 1.02 -17.63
N ASP A 75 -33.55 1.18 -18.95
CA ASP A 75 -34.80 0.87 -19.64
C ASP A 75 -35.15 -0.63 -19.62
N TRP A 76 -34.16 -1.53 -19.62
CA TRP A 76 -34.42 -2.97 -19.54
C TRP A 76 -34.81 -3.44 -18.12
N VAL A 77 -34.30 -2.74 -17.10
CA VAL A 77 -34.52 -3.06 -15.67
C VAL A 77 -35.87 -2.52 -15.18
N ARG A 78 -36.44 -1.51 -15.84
CA ARG A 78 -37.76 -0.93 -15.49
C ARG A 78 -38.93 -1.87 -15.78
N GLU A 79 -38.79 -2.78 -16.75
CA GLU A 79 -39.87 -3.70 -17.13
C GLU A 79 -39.93 -4.99 -16.30
N HIS A 80 -38.89 -5.33 -15.53
CA HIS A 80 -38.79 -6.66 -14.91
C HIS A 80 -38.35 -6.59 -13.44
N ASN A 81 -39.27 -6.03 -12.64
CA ASN A 81 -39.20 -5.83 -11.20
C ASN A 81 -39.32 -7.18 -10.45
N GLU A 82 -38.28 -7.59 -9.71
CA GLU A 82 -38.33 -8.26 -8.39
C GLU A 82 -36.99 -8.96 -8.05
N ALA A 83 -36.33 -8.47 -6.98
CA ALA A 83 -35.61 -9.26 -5.96
C ALA A 83 -34.69 -8.34 -5.15
N VAL A 84 -35.16 -7.95 -3.97
CA VAL A 84 -34.39 -7.28 -2.92
C VAL A 84 -33.48 -8.33 -2.29
N SER A 85 -32.23 -8.39 -2.78
CA SER A 85 -31.06 -9.22 -2.38
C SER A 85 -30.51 -9.97 -3.58
N ARG A 86 -29.87 -9.25 -4.52
CA ARG A 86 -29.03 -9.91 -5.51
C ARG A 86 -27.72 -10.31 -4.84
N ILE A 87 -27.45 -11.62 -4.82
CA ILE A 87 -26.06 -12.11 -4.84
C ILE A 87 -25.44 -11.48 -6.09
N ASP A 88 -24.57 -10.49 -5.90
CA ASP A 88 -23.88 -9.85 -7.01
C ASP A 88 -22.92 -10.89 -7.58
N PHE A 89 -23.30 -11.52 -8.69
CA PHE A 89 -22.47 -12.54 -9.34
C PHE A 89 -21.31 -11.84 -10.04
N ILE A 90 -20.16 -11.83 -9.38
CA ILE A 90 -18.90 -11.34 -9.94
C ILE A 90 -18.40 -12.42 -10.89
N THR A 91 -18.48 -12.16 -12.20
CA THR A 91 -17.79 -13.01 -13.18
C THR A 91 -16.30 -12.92 -12.92
N GLY A 92 -15.65 -14.07 -12.75
CA GLY A 92 -14.19 -14.12 -12.65
C GLY A 92 -13.58 -13.50 -13.90
N ARG A 93 -12.54 -12.70 -13.70
CA ARG A 93 -11.67 -12.26 -14.79
C ARG A 93 -10.29 -12.89 -14.59
N ASP A 94 -9.58 -13.08 -15.69
CA ASP A 94 -8.23 -13.62 -15.65
C ASP A 94 -7.31 -12.69 -14.85
N GLU A 95 -6.38 -13.27 -14.09
CA GLU A 95 -5.40 -12.51 -13.34
C GLU A 95 -4.55 -11.66 -14.28
N ILE A 96 -4.48 -10.34 -14.01
CA ILE A 96 -3.54 -9.46 -14.70
C ILE A 96 -2.16 -9.70 -14.07
N THR A 97 -1.29 -10.36 -14.82
CA THR A 97 0.11 -10.58 -14.42
C THR A 97 1.03 -9.70 -15.25
N ALA A 98 2.08 -9.17 -14.62
CA ALA A 98 3.10 -8.39 -15.30
C ALA A 98 4.47 -8.78 -14.77
N THR A 99 5.40 -9.13 -15.67
CA THR A 99 6.82 -9.28 -15.35
C THR A 99 7.54 -8.11 -15.99
N ILE A 100 8.11 -7.25 -15.16
CA ILE A 100 8.78 -6.02 -15.60
C ILE A 100 10.26 -6.17 -15.28
N ALA A 101 11.14 -5.94 -16.26
CA ALA A 101 12.59 -5.95 -16.04
C ALA A 101 13.06 -4.65 -15.37
N PRO A 102 14.19 -4.65 -14.64
CA PRO A 102 14.73 -3.43 -14.03
C PRO A 102 14.93 -2.30 -15.06
N GLY A 103 14.46 -1.09 -14.73
CA GLY A 103 14.52 0.10 -15.60
C GLY A 103 13.48 0.15 -16.72
N GLU A 104 12.74 -0.93 -16.94
CA GLU A 104 11.73 -1.03 -18.00
C GLU A 104 10.44 -0.28 -17.65
N VAL A 105 9.74 0.16 -18.69
CA VAL A 105 8.37 0.66 -18.62
C VAL A 105 7.45 -0.31 -19.33
N VAL A 106 6.40 -0.75 -18.66
CA VAL A 106 5.38 -1.64 -19.23
C VAL A 106 4.01 -0.99 -19.09
N ASP A 107 3.29 -0.93 -20.21
CA ASP A 107 1.89 -0.53 -20.26
C ASP A 107 1.02 -1.77 -19.95
N VAL A 108 0.38 -1.77 -18.79
CA VAL A 108 -0.52 -2.84 -18.33
C VAL A 108 -1.96 -2.43 -18.61
N GLU A 109 -2.58 -3.08 -19.60
CA GLU A 109 -4.00 -2.90 -19.89
C GLU A 109 -4.85 -3.51 -18.77
N GLN A 110 -5.74 -2.68 -18.23
CA GLN A 110 -6.68 -3.06 -17.18
C GLN A 110 -7.95 -3.64 -17.81
N HIS A 111 -8.72 -4.41 -17.02
CA HIS A 111 -9.98 -5.01 -17.49
C HIS A 111 -11.04 -4.01 -18.00
N ASP A 112 -10.85 -2.72 -17.70
CA ASP A 112 -11.72 -1.63 -18.09
C ASP A 112 -11.23 -0.84 -19.30
N GLY A 113 -10.12 -1.28 -19.91
CA GLY A 113 -9.44 -0.65 -21.04
C GLY A 113 -8.55 0.53 -20.66
N THR A 114 -8.43 0.88 -19.37
CA THR A 114 -7.44 1.87 -18.94
C THR A 114 -6.03 1.28 -18.98
N ILE A 115 -5.04 2.14 -19.18
CA ILE A 115 -3.63 1.73 -19.25
C ILE A 115 -2.91 2.22 -17.99
N LEU A 116 -2.28 1.30 -17.27
CA LEU A 116 -1.32 1.63 -16.21
C LEU A 116 0.09 1.54 -16.78
N ARG A 117 0.79 2.67 -16.85
CA ARG A 117 2.20 2.72 -17.25
C ARG A 117 3.09 2.54 -16.03
N LEU A 118 3.64 1.35 -15.86
CA LEU A 118 4.48 0.99 -14.71
C LEU A 118 5.95 1.04 -15.09
N ARG A 119 6.74 1.88 -14.38
CA ARG A 119 8.20 1.91 -14.50
C ARG A 119 8.83 1.17 -13.33
N LYS A 120 9.54 0.08 -13.59
CA LYS A 120 10.36 -0.56 -12.54
C LYS A 120 11.65 0.21 -12.36
N LEU A 121 12.05 0.42 -11.11
CA LEU A 121 13.35 1.00 -10.80
C LEU A 121 14.49 0.22 -11.48
N HIS A 122 15.51 0.96 -11.92
CA HIS A 122 16.75 0.40 -12.46
C HIS A 122 17.63 -0.12 -11.31
N THR A 123 18.59 -0.98 -11.62
CA THR A 123 19.45 -1.63 -10.62
C THR A 123 20.35 -0.66 -9.87
N ASP A 124 20.70 0.46 -10.50
CA ASP A 124 21.68 1.41 -9.98
C ASP A 124 21.01 2.55 -9.17
N TYR A 125 19.71 2.40 -8.86
CA TYR A 125 18.95 3.38 -8.10
C TYR A 125 19.40 3.40 -6.63
N ASP A 126 19.65 4.59 -6.10
CA ASP A 126 19.97 4.81 -4.69
C ASP A 126 18.69 5.11 -3.88
N PRO A 127 18.26 4.20 -2.99
CA PRO A 127 17.06 4.40 -2.17
C PRO A 127 17.33 5.22 -0.90
N THR A 128 18.54 5.71 -0.66
CA THR A 128 18.90 6.40 0.60
C THR A 128 18.71 7.90 0.56
N ASP A 129 18.53 8.49 -0.63
CA ASP A 129 18.27 9.92 -0.80
C ASP A 129 16.77 10.19 -0.99
N ARG A 130 16.14 10.72 0.07
CA ARG A 130 14.71 11.07 0.08
C ARG A 130 14.36 12.13 -0.96
N VAL A 131 15.22 13.12 -1.15
CA VAL A 131 14.97 14.24 -2.07
C VAL A 131 15.07 13.74 -3.50
N ALA A 132 16.08 12.93 -3.81
CA ALA A 132 16.23 12.28 -5.11
C ALA A 132 15.04 11.36 -5.41
N ALA A 133 14.56 10.59 -4.42
CA ALA A 133 13.38 9.75 -4.57
C ALA A 133 12.12 10.55 -4.93
N MET A 134 11.85 11.64 -4.21
CA MET A 134 10.72 12.53 -4.51
C MET A 134 10.85 13.16 -5.89
N ALA A 135 12.03 13.66 -6.26
CA ALA A 135 12.27 14.26 -7.57
C ALA A 135 12.08 13.26 -8.72
N TYR A 136 12.60 12.04 -8.57
CA TYR A 136 12.47 10.97 -9.55
C TYR A 136 11.01 10.57 -9.77
N MET A 137 10.24 10.42 -8.69
CA MET A 137 8.82 10.13 -8.77
C MET A 137 8.03 11.25 -9.47
N GLN A 138 8.30 12.52 -9.13
CA GLN A 138 7.60 13.65 -9.75
C GLN A 138 7.92 13.78 -11.24
N ALA A 139 9.17 13.58 -11.65
CA ALA A 139 9.59 13.63 -13.05
C ALA A 139 8.89 12.55 -13.91
N HIS A 140 8.70 11.35 -13.37
CA HIS A 140 8.02 10.25 -14.06
C HIS A 140 6.49 10.35 -13.99
N ALA A 141 5.94 10.86 -12.89
CA ALA A 141 4.52 11.19 -12.81
C ALA A 141 4.11 12.22 -13.86
N ALA A 142 4.97 13.22 -14.16
CA ALA A 142 4.74 14.18 -15.23
C ALA A 142 4.69 13.55 -16.64
N GLN A 143 5.25 12.34 -16.80
CA GLN A 143 5.19 11.53 -18.02
C GLN A 143 4.05 10.50 -18.01
N GLY A 144 3.23 10.50 -16.95
CA GLY A 144 2.14 9.54 -16.76
C GLY A 144 2.61 8.17 -16.27
N GLU A 145 3.82 8.06 -15.74
CA GLU A 145 4.42 6.80 -15.28
C GLU A 145 4.29 6.64 -13.77
N LEU A 146 4.01 5.42 -13.32
CA LEU A 146 4.03 5.03 -11.92
C LEU A 146 5.29 4.23 -11.64
N VAL A 147 6.16 4.78 -10.82
CA VAL A 147 7.41 4.13 -10.42
C VAL A 147 7.15 3.01 -9.42
N THR A 148 7.70 1.82 -9.64
CA THR A 148 7.58 0.65 -8.77
C THR A 148 8.94 0.12 -8.31
N GLY A 149 8.99 -0.41 -7.09
CA GLY A 149 10.20 -0.89 -6.42
C GLY A 149 10.35 -0.31 -5.02
N LEU A 150 11.54 -0.49 -4.44
CA LEU A 150 11.95 0.15 -3.19
C LEU A 150 12.35 1.60 -3.47
N LEU A 151 11.52 2.55 -3.06
CA LEU A 151 11.68 3.97 -3.39
C LEU A 151 12.52 4.72 -2.35
N TYR A 152 12.41 4.33 -1.08
CA TYR A 152 13.19 4.91 -0.02
C TYR A 152 13.47 3.92 1.09
N LEU A 153 14.68 3.98 1.63
CA LEU A 153 15.14 3.23 2.79
C LEU A 153 16.04 4.11 3.65
N GLU A 154 15.62 4.34 4.89
CA GLU A 154 16.43 4.98 5.91
C GLU A 154 17.41 3.98 6.52
N GLY A 155 18.70 4.35 6.58
CA GLY A 155 19.75 3.47 7.09
C GLY A 155 19.72 3.27 8.60
N GLU A 156 19.27 4.28 9.35
CA GLU A 156 19.17 4.27 10.81
C GLU A 156 17.71 4.36 11.27
N ALA A 157 16.87 3.47 10.77
CA ALA A 157 15.48 3.38 11.22
C ALA A 157 15.39 2.78 12.64
N GLY A 158 14.55 3.37 13.47
CA GLY A 158 14.19 2.83 14.79
C GLY A 158 12.68 2.63 14.91
N ASP A 159 12.26 1.48 15.44
CA ASP A 159 10.86 1.22 15.71
C ASP A 159 10.39 1.83 17.03
N LEU A 160 9.07 2.00 17.14
CA LEU A 160 8.44 2.56 18.33
C LEU A 160 8.65 1.70 19.58
N HIS A 161 8.76 0.38 19.42
CA HIS A 161 8.95 -0.53 20.55
C HIS A 161 10.32 -0.34 21.21
N ALA A 162 11.37 -0.17 20.41
CA ALA A 162 12.72 0.13 20.83
C ALA A 162 12.82 1.53 21.44
N ALA A 163 12.23 2.54 20.80
CA ALA A 163 12.23 3.92 21.28
C ALA A 163 11.53 4.08 22.63
N GLN A 164 10.44 3.34 22.85
CA GLN A 164 9.65 3.40 24.08
C GLN A 164 10.04 2.35 25.12
N HIS A 165 11.10 1.57 24.87
CA HIS A 165 11.56 0.48 25.74
C HIS A 165 10.42 -0.47 26.17
N THR A 166 9.52 -0.76 25.24
CA THR A 166 8.35 -1.61 25.53
C THR A 166 8.73 -3.08 25.65
N SER A 167 7.80 -3.88 26.17
CA SER A 167 7.99 -5.33 26.34
C SER A 167 8.35 -6.02 25.02
N ALA A 168 9.42 -6.83 25.06
CA ALA A 168 9.76 -7.76 23.98
C ALA A 168 8.75 -8.93 23.84
N ARG A 169 7.97 -9.19 24.90
CA ARG A 169 6.86 -10.16 24.85
C ARG A 169 5.60 -9.49 24.28
N PRO A 170 4.86 -10.17 23.38
CA PRO A 170 3.56 -9.73 22.92
C PRO A 170 2.62 -9.44 24.09
N LEU A 171 1.88 -8.32 24.04
CA LEU A 171 0.98 -7.93 25.14
C LEU A 171 -0.10 -8.97 25.43
N ASN A 172 -0.55 -9.72 24.42
CA ASN A 172 -1.52 -10.80 24.58
C ASN A 172 -0.95 -12.08 25.23
N SER A 173 0.36 -12.13 25.47
CA SER A 173 1.04 -13.23 26.18
C SER A 173 1.33 -12.91 27.65
N LEU A 174 1.04 -11.68 28.09
CA LEU A 174 1.23 -11.27 29.47
C LEU A 174 0.05 -11.75 30.34
N ASP A 175 0.36 -12.36 31.46
CA ASP A 175 -0.65 -12.83 32.42
C ASP A 175 -0.90 -11.82 33.56
N THR A 176 -1.81 -12.16 34.47
CA THR A 176 -2.13 -11.31 35.62
C THR A 176 -0.92 -11.09 36.53
N ALA A 177 -0.02 -12.05 36.66
CA ALA A 177 1.17 -11.91 37.51
C ALA A 177 2.20 -10.97 36.88
N ASP A 178 2.31 -10.99 35.55
CA ASP A 178 3.12 -10.04 34.77
C ASP A 178 2.60 -8.60 34.89
N LEU A 179 1.29 -8.41 34.80
CA LEU A 179 0.64 -7.09 34.79
C LEU A 179 0.40 -6.52 36.20
N CYS A 180 0.27 -7.38 37.21
CA CYS A 180 0.04 -7.02 38.60
C CYS A 180 1.00 -7.78 39.53
N PRO A 181 2.27 -7.34 39.64
CA PRO A 181 3.30 -8.04 40.39
C PRO A 181 3.16 -7.93 41.94
N GLY A 182 2.09 -7.30 42.42
CA GLY A 182 1.71 -7.25 43.83
C GLY A 182 2.51 -6.26 44.69
N ALA A 183 2.14 -6.20 45.98
CA ALA A 183 2.68 -5.23 46.94
C ALA A 183 4.19 -5.35 47.16
N ALA A 184 4.72 -6.57 47.18
CA ALA A 184 6.16 -6.81 47.37
C ALA A 184 7.02 -6.20 46.25
N ALA A 185 6.53 -6.21 45.00
CA ALA A 185 7.22 -5.58 43.89
C ALA A 185 7.22 -4.05 44.00
N LEU A 186 6.08 -3.47 44.41
CA LEU A 186 5.94 -2.04 44.66
C LEU A 186 6.85 -1.56 45.80
N GLU A 187 6.94 -2.30 46.89
CA GLU A 187 7.82 -1.98 48.02
C GLU A 187 9.30 -1.97 47.61
N ARG A 188 9.75 -2.94 46.81
CA ARG A 188 11.13 -2.96 46.27
C ARG A 188 11.41 -1.76 45.39
N LEU A 189 10.49 -1.35 44.53
CA LEU A 189 10.63 -0.16 43.69
C LEU A 189 10.77 1.10 44.56
N ASN A 190 9.89 1.27 45.54
CA ASN A 190 9.92 2.43 46.44
C ASN A 190 11.20 2.50 47.28
N ALA A 191 11.77 1.36 47.68
CA ALA A 191 13.03 1.32 48.42
C ALA A 191 14.24 1.76 47.58
N GLY A 192 14.23 1.54 46.26
CA GLY A 192 15.32 1.96 45.37
C GLY A 192 15.36 3.46 45.06
N TRP A 193 14.34 4.22 45.48
CA TRP A 193 14.17 5.65 45.22
C TRP A 193 14.28 6.49 46.51
N ARG A 194 14.68 5.87 47.62
CA ARG A 194 14.99 6.50 48.91
C ARG A 194 16.49 6.56 49.12
#